data_AF-A0A7Y6JUR5-F1
#
_entry.id   AF-A0A7Y6JUR5-F1
#
_cell.length_a   1.000
_cell.length_b   1.000
_cell.length_c   1.000
_cell.angle_alpha   90.00
_cell.angle_beta   90.00
_cell.angle_gamma   90.00
#
_symmetry.space_group_name_H-M   'P 1'
#
loop_
_entity.id
_entity.type
_entity.pdbx_description
1 polymer ?
#
loop_
_entity_poly.entity_id
_entity_poly.type
_entity_poly.pdbx_seq_one_letter_code
_entity_poly.pdbx_strand_id
1 'polypeptide(L)'
;MRRLSKTELTGYRKRWQRENPTCPLCKRTMDEDTVVDHDHKTGECRAVVCRWCNAVLGKIENWAGRIGQGIDPIAFLSATAEYLGVDGPRRGVIYPSHKTEDEKRLARNKKARLTRAKAKRAAAET
;
A
#
# COMPACT_ATOMS: atom_id res chain seq x y z
N MET A 1 -13.45 29.21 5.67
CA MET A 1 -13.65 28.26 4.55
C MET A 1 -15.14 27.98 4.37
N ARG A 2 -15.65 27.91 3.13
CA ARG A 2 -17.06 27.59 2.84
C ARG A 2 -17.24 26.10 2.60
N ARG A 3 -18.30 25.50 3.16
CA ARG A 3 -18.67 24.10 2.93
C ARG A 3 -19.36 23.93 1.58
N LEU A 4 -18.99 22.90 0.82
CA LEU A 4 -19.65 22.53 -0.43
C LEU A 4 -20.87 21.64 -0.14
N SER A 5 -21.97 21.86 -0.87
CA SER A 5 -23.07 20.90 -0.97
C SER A 5 -22.67 19.67 -1.81
N LYS A 6 -23.47 18.59 -1.78
CA LYS A 6 -23.20 17.38 -2.59
C LYS A 6 -23.12 17.67 -4.09
N THR A 7 -24.02 18.54 -4.59
CA THR A 7 -24.03 18.95 -6.01
C THR A 7 -22.79 19.76 -6.35
N GLU A 8 -22.41 20.71 -5.49
CA GLU A 8 -21.19 21.51 -5.69
C GLU A 8 -19.92 20.65 -5.63
N LEU A 9 -19.87 19.64 -4.76
CA LEU A 9 -18.75 18.70 -4.66
C LEU A 9 -18.57 17.91 -5.96
N THR A 10 -19.68 17.48 -6.58
CA THR A 10 -19.65 16.78 -7.88
C THR A 10 -19.12 17.70 -8.97
N GLY A 11 -19.57 18.95 -9.01
CA GLY A 11 -19.06 19.96 -9.95
C GLY A 11 -17.58 20.29 -9.73
N TYR A 12 -17.17 20.42 -8.46
CA TYR A 12 -15.78 20.64 -8.05
C TYR A 12 -14.88 19.50 -8.53
N ARG A 13 -15.27 18.25 -8.27
CA ARG A 13 -14.54 17.05 -8.71
C ARG A 13 -14.31 17.04 -10.22
N LYS A 14 -15.36 17.30 -11.01
CA LYS A 14 -15.28 17.34 -12.47
C LYS A 14 -14.39 18.48 -12.98
N ARG A 15 -14.45 19.67 -12.35
CA ARG A 15 -13.57 20.80 -12.71
C ARG A 15 -12.11 20.46 -12.45
N TRP A 16 -11.81 19.96 -11.24
CA TRP A 16 -10.45 19.57 -10.87
C TRP A 16 -9.87 18.53 -11.82
N GLN A 17 -10.63 17.49 -12.18
CA GLN A 17 -10.15 16.45 -13.11
C GLN A 17 -9.79 17.00 -14.50
N ARG A 18 -10.48 18.03 -14.99
CA ARG A 18 -10.13 18.67 -16.27
C ARG A 18 -8.84 19.46 -16.19
N GLU A 19 -8.62 20.15 -15.08
CA GLU A 19 -7.41 20.96 -14.83
C GLU A 19 -6.21 20.07 -14.44
N ASN A 20 -6.48 18.94 -13.80
CA ASN A 20 -5.49 18.02 -13.27
C ASN A 20 -5.90 16.59 -13.66
N PRO A 21 -5.57 16.12 -14.88
CA PRO A 21 -6.05 14.83 -15.38
C PRO A 21 -5.39 13.62 -14.70
N THR A 22 -4.32 13.83 -13.92
CA THR A 22 -3.57 12.76 -13.25
C THR A 22 -3.72 12.80 -11.74
N CYS A 23 -3.81 11.63 -11.11
CA CYS A 23 -3.86 11.50 -9.66
C CYS A 23 -2.55 12.01 -9.04
N PRO A 24 -2.58 12.95 -8.07
CA PRO A 24 -1.36 13.52 -7.50
C PRO A 24 -0.52 12.51 -6.72
N LEU A 25 -1.10 11.39 -6.27
CA LEU A 25 -0.41 10.35 -5.52
C LEU A 25 0.30 9.35 -6.44
N CYS A 26 -0.46 8.62 -7.27
CA CYS A 26 0.11 7.57 -8.13
C CYS A 26 0.53 8.03 -9.53
N LYS A 27 0.31 9.31 -9.86
CA LYS A 27 0.62 9.94 -11.16
C LYS A 27 -0.05 9.32 -12.39
N ARG A 28 -0.95 8.36 -12.21
CA ARG A 28 -1.77 7.77 -13.30
C ARG A 28 -2.89 8.71 -13.70
N THR A 29 -3.29 8.66 -14.96
CA THR A 29 -4.50 9.32 -15.46
C THR A 29 -5.72 8.88 -14.66
N MET A 30 -6.56 9.82 -14.26
CA MET A 30 -7.77 9.56 -13.49
C MET A 30 -8.90 9.12 -14.42
N ASP A 31 -9.61 8.08 -14.01
CA ASP A 31 -10.87 7.63 -14.61
C ASP A 31 -12.07 8.32 -13.94
N GLU A 32 -13.28 7.81 -14.16
CA GLU A 32 -14.50 8.36 -13.56
C GLU A 32 -14.61 8.07 -12.05
N ASP A 33 -13.86 7.07 -11.54
CA ASP A 33 -13.91 6.61 -10.15
C ASP A 33 -12.93 7.37 -9.25
N THR A 34 -13.09 8.69 -9.25
CA THR A 34 -12.35 9.59 -8.37
C THR A 34 -13.16 10.05 -7.17
N VAL A 35 -12.45 10.43 -6.13
CA VAL A 35 -13.02 10.95 -4.89
C VAL A 35 -12.31 12.25 -4.50
N VAL A 36 -13.02 13.12 -3.78
CA VAL A 36 -12.43 14.31 -3.18
C VAL A 36 -11.87 13.92 -1.83
N ASP A 37 -10.56 13.97 -1.71
CA ASP A 37 -9.83 13.74 -0.47
C ASP A 37 -9.80 15.02 0.37
N HIS A 38 -9.83 14.87 1.70
CA HIS A 38 -9.85 15.99 2.64
C HIS A 38 -9.08 15.67 3.92
N ASP A 39 -8.57 16.70 4.57
CA ASP A 39 -7.95 16.59 5.88
C ASP A 39 -9.03 16.32 6.94
N HIS A 40 -8.91 15.21 7.68
CA HIS A 40 -9.89 14.81 8.69
C HIS A 40 -9.88 15.68 9.97
N LYS A 41 -8.86 16.52 10.17
CA LYS A 41 -8.76 17.47 11.30
C LYS A 41 -9.38 18.82 10.93
N THR A 42 -9.06 19.36 9.76
CA THR A 42 -9.50 20.70 9.34
C THR A 42 -10.77 20.69 8.48
N GLY A 43 -11.07 19.56 7.83
CA GLY A 43 -12.13 19.44 6.83
C GLY A 43 -11.79 20.04 5.47
N GLU A 44 -10.55 20.52 5.27
CA GLU A 44 -10.12 21.14 4.03
C GLU A 44 -9.91 20.10 2.92
N CYS A 45 -10.48 20.34 1.74
CA CYS A 45 -10.27 19.49 0.57
C CYS A 45 -8.82 19.60 0.11
N ARG A 46 -8.13 18.47 -0.05
CA ARG A 46 -6.72 18.41 -0.46
C ARG A 46 -6.58 18.29 -1.97
N ALA A 47 -7.24 17.29 -2.55
CA ALA A 47 -7.21 17.03 -3.99
C ALA A 47 -8.33 16.09 -4.43
N VAL A 48 -8.53 15.98 -5.73
CA VAL A 48 -9.20 14.81 -6.32
C VAL A 48 -8.16 13.72 -6.58
N VAL A 49 -8.46 12.51 -6.12
CA VAL A 49 -7.59 11.32 -6.25
C VAL A 49 -8.40 10.13 -6.76
N CYS A 50 -7.73 9.10 -7.29
CA CYS A 50 -8.42 7.84 -7.61
C CYS A 50 -8.84 7.11 -6.33
N ARG A 51 -9.96 6.38 -6.37
CA ARG A 51 -10.53 5.70 -5.20
C ARG A 51 -9.53 4.80 -4.47
N TRP A 52 -8.71 4.06 -5.23
CA TRP A 52 -7.69 3.19 -4.65
C TRP A 52 -6.65 3.97 -3.83
N CYS A 53 -6.12 5.07 -4.36
CA CYS A 53 -5.14 5.89 -3.62
C CYS A 53 -5.76 6.47 -2.35
N ASN A 54 -7.01 6.91 -2.40
CA ASN A 54 -7.72 7.43 -1.22
C ASN A 54 -7.84 6.36 -0.12
N ALA A 55 -8.24 5.14 -0.50
CA ALA A 55 -8.38 4.04 0.44
C ALA A 55 -7.03 3.63 1.08
N VAL A 56 -5.95 3.66 0.31
CA VAL A 56 -4.59 3.40 0.83
C VAL A 56 -4.12 4.55 1.72
N LEU A 57 -4.33 5.81 1.32
CA LEU A 57 -3.96 6.99 2.10
C LEU A 57 -4.60 6.94 3.50
N GLY A 58 -5.91 6.66 3.58
CA GLY A 58 -6.59 6.54 4.88
C GLY A 58 -6.03 5.43 5.77
N LYS A 59 -5.55 4.31 5.19
CA LYS A 59 -4.85 3.26 5.96
C LYS A 59 -3.49 3.73 6.45
N ILE A 60 -2.73 4.43 5.61
CA ILE A 60 -1.42 4.99 5.97
C ILE A 60 -1.59 6.00 7.10
N GLU A 61 -2.51 6.95 6.98
CA GLU A 61 -2.76 7.98 8.01
C GLU A 61 -3.17 7.38 9.36
N ASN A 62 -4.10 6.42 9.34
CA ASN A 62 -4.53 5.72 10.56
C ASN A 62 -3.36 4.96 11.21
N TRP A 63 -2.58 4.23 10.41
CA TRP A 63 -1.42 3.51 10.93
C TRP A 63 -0.32 4.45 11.43
N ALA A 64 -0.05 5.54 10.71
CA ALA A 64 0.98 6.52 11.06
C ALA A 64 0.71 7.18 12.42
N GLY A 65 -0.56 7.34 12.81
CA GLY A 65 -0.94 7.79 14.16
C GLY A 65 -0.51 6.86 15.29
N ARG A 66 -0.03 5.64 14.99
CA ARG A 66 0.50 4.67 15.97
C ARG A 66 2.01 4.79 16.15
N ILE A 67 2.68 5.63 15.37
CA ILE A 67 4.09 5.92 15.53
C ILE A 67 4.26 6.62 16.89
N GLY A 68 5.03 5.99 17.77
CA GLY A 68 5.27 6.47 19.14
C GLY A 68 6.67 7.08 19.31
N GLN A 69 7.14 7.13 20.55
CA GLN A 69 8.51 7.55 20.91
C GLN A 69 8.85 9.00 20.50
N GLY A 70 7.85 9.88 20.42
CA GLY A 70 8.04 11.28 20.06
C GLY A 70 8.43 11.52 18.60
N ILE A 71 8.29 10.51 17.74
CA ILE A 71 8.60 10.62 16.32
C ILE A 71 7.40 11.24 15.59
N ASP A 72 7.64 12.29 14.80
CA ASP A 72 6.62 12.85 13.93
C ASP A 72 6.23 11.85 12.83
N PRO A 73 4.94 11.48 12.70
CA PRO A 73 4.50 10.49 11.73
C PRO A 73 4.82 10.85 10.28
N ILE A 74 4.74 12.13 9.91
CA ILE A 74 4.98 12.57 8.53
C ILE A 74 6.47 12.50 8.22
N ALA A 75 7.32 13.01 9.11
CA ALA A 75 8.78 12.89 9.00
C ALA A 75 9.21 11.42 8.88
N PHE A 76 8.60 10.52 9.65
CA PHE A 76 8.88 9.09 9.55
C PHE A 76 8.47 8.49 8.21
N LEU A 77 7.30 8.84 7.67
CA LEU A 77 6.86 8.36 6.36
C LEU A 77 7.78 8.85 5.24
N SER A 78 8.24 10.10 5.31
CA SER A 78 9.24 10.64 4.38
C SER A 78 10.57 9.87 4.47
N ALA A 79 11.10 9.69 5.68
CA ALA A 79 12.33 8.92 5.88
C ALA A 79 12.19 7.44 5.46
N THR A 80 10.99 6.86 5.62
CA THR A 80 10.69 5.50 5.16
C THR A 80 10.78 5.39 3.64
N ALA A 81 10.28 6.39 2.90
CA ALA A 81 10.37 6.42 1.44
C ALA A 81 11.83 6.46 0.97
N GLU A 82 12.67 7.26 1.63
CA GLU A 82 14.12 7.32 1.36
C GLU A 82 14.82 6.00 1.71
N TYR A 83 14.55 5.46 2.89
CA TYR A 83 15.16 4.21 3.39
C TYR A 83 14.84 2.99 2.52
N LEU A 84 13.61 2.89 2.03
CA LEU A 84 13.16 1.80 1.15
C LEU A 84 13.49 2.05 -0.33
N GLY A 85 13.94 3.25 -0.67
CA GLY A 85 14.27 3.67 -2.02
C GLY A 85 15.44 2.89 -2.62
N VAL A 86 15.72 3.17 -3.90
CA VAL A 86 16.84 2.55 -4.64
C VAL A 86 18.19 2.84 -4.00
N ASP A 87 18.35 4.05 -3.46
CA ASP A 87 19.56 4.53 -2.78
C ASP A 87 19.53 4.27 -1.26
N GLY A 88 18.52 3.55 -0.77
CA GLY A 88 18.42 3.15 0.62
C GLY A 88 19.58 2.23 1.04
N PRO A 89 19.87 2.11 2.35
CA PRO A 89 21.03 1.36 2.84
C PRO A 89 21.00 -0.10 2.40
N ARG A 90 22.06 -0.54 1.70
CA ARG A 90 22.30 -1.94 1.32
C ARG A 90 23.63 -2.39 1.93
N ARG A 91 23.59 -3.48 2.71
CA ARG A 91 24.78 -4.02 3.40
C ARG A 91 25.38 -5.26 2.74
N GLY A 92 24.79 -5.73 1.63
CA GLY A 92 25.29 -6.90 0.90
C GLY A 92 25.18 -8.23 1.66
N VAL A 93 24.45 -8.28 2.77
CA VAL A 93 24.24 -9.48 3.59
C VAL A 93 22.78 -9.92 3.54
N ILE A 94 22.55 -11.22 3.58
CA ILE A 94 21.21 -11.82 3.59
C ILE A 94 20.85 -12.17 5.04
N TYR A 95 19.64 -11.82 5.46
CA TYR A 95 19.15 -12.16 6.80
C TYR A 95 19.04 -13.69 6.97
N PRO A 96 19.46 -14.29 8.10
CA PRO A 96 19.57 -15.74 8.24
C PRO A 96 18.27 -16.54 7.99
N SER A 97 17.09 -15.96 8.25
CA SER A 97 15.81 -16.63 8.00
C SER A 97 15.31 -16.48 6.56
N HIS A 98 15.94 -15.62 5.76
CA HIS A 98 15.57 -15.45 4.36
C HIS A 98 16.04 -16.66 3.58
N LYS A 99 15.09 -17.35 2.95
CA LYS A 99 15.37 -18.45 2.03
C LYS A 99 15.42 -17.92 0.61
N THR A 100 16.49 -18.25 -0.09
CA THR A 100 16.58 -18.11 -1.54
C THR A 100 15.46 -18.88 -2.24
N GLU A 101 15.16 -18.54 -3.50
CA GLU A 101 14.14 -19.25 -4.26
C GLU A 101 14.46 -20.74 -4.43
N ASP A 102 15.74 -21.10 -4.52
CA ASP A 102 16.17 -22.48 -4.56
C ASP A 102 15.93 -23.22 -3.24
N GLU A 103 16.24 -22.61 -2.10
CA GLU A 103 15.93 -23.19 -0.80
C GLU A 103 14.42 -23.35 -0.58
N LYS A 104 13.61 -22.37 -1.02
CA LYS A 104 12.15 -22.49 -1.00
C LYS A 104 11.68 -23.63 -1.90
N ARG A 105 12.26 -23.77 -3.10
CA ARG A 105 11.95 -24.85 -4.05
C ARG A 105 12.30 -26.22 -3.47
N LEU A 106 13.48 -26.38 -2.89
CA LEU A 106 13.91 -27.62 -2.22
C LEU A 106 12.99 -27.98 -1.05
N ALA A 107 12.59 -26.99 -0.24
CA ALA A 107 11.66 -27.21 0.86
C ALA A 107 10.26 -27.65 0.37
N ARG A 108 9.73 -27.02 -0.68
CA ARG A 108 8.46 -27.43 -1.31
C ARG A 108 8.54 -28.85 -1.87
N ASN A 109 9.62 -29.19 -2.57
CA ASN A 109 9.83 -30.53 -3.14
C ASN A 109 9.96 -31.60 -2.05
N LYS A 110 10.70 -31.31 -0.97
CA LYS A 110 10.80 -32.21 0.20
C LYS A 110 9.41 -32.45 0.81
N LYS A 111 8.62 -31.39 1.01
CA LYS A 111 7.23 -31.50 1.52
C LYS A 111 6.36 -32.35 0.59
N ALA A 112 6.37 -32.07 -0.71
CA ALA A 112 5.60 -32.82 -1.70
C ALA A 112 5.98 -34.31 -1.73
N ARG A 113 7.28 -34.63 -1.65
CA ARG A 113 7.77 -36.01 -1.59
C ARG A 113 7.25 -36.74 -0.35
N LEU A 114 7.30 -36.10 0.82
CA LEU A 114 6.80 -36.68 2.07
C LEU A 114 5.29 -36.91 2.03
N THR A 115 4.51 -35.94 1.51
CA THR A 115 3.06 -36.09 1.35
C THR A 115 2.71 -37.26 0.42
N ARG A 116 3.38 -37.38 -0.73
CA ARG A 116 3.18 -38.49 -1.67
C ARG A 116 3.54 -39.84 -1.05
N ALA A 117 4.64 -39.90 -0.31
CA ALA A 117 5.05 -41.11 0.40
C ALA A 117 4.01 -41.53 1.46
N LYS A 118 3.46 -40.58 2.22
CA LYS A 118 2.40 -40.85 3.20
C LYS A 118 1.12 -41.35 2.53
N ALA A 119 0.69 -40.73 1.44
CA ALA A 119 -0.50 -41.16 0.68
C ALA A 119 -0.32 -42.57 0.10
N LYS A 120 0.86 -42.89 -0.44
CA LYS A 120 1.17 -44.22 -0.96
C LYS A 120 1.14 -45.30 0.14
N ARG A 121 1.64 -45.00 1.34
CA ARG A 121 1.57 -45.92 2.49
C ARG A 121 0.14 -46.16 2.93
N ALA A 122 -0.65 -45.09 3.10
CA ALA A 122 -2.05 -45.20 3.48
C ALA A 122 -2.87 -46.03 2.47
N ALA A 123 -2.63 -45.85 1.17
CA ALA A 123 -3.30 -46.63 0.12
C ALA A 123 -2.89 -48.11 0.09
N ALA A 124 -1.72 -48.46 0.62
CA ALA A 124 -1.23 -49.84 0.70
C ALA A 124 -1.67 -50.58 1.99
N GLU A 125 -2.21 -49.84 2.97
CA GLU A 125 -2.72 -50.35 4.25
C GLU A 125 -4.25 -50.55 4.24
N THR A 126 -4.92 -50.18 3.13
CA THR A 126 -6.34 -50.45 2.80
C THR A 126 -6.44 -51.57 1.79
#